data_AF-A0A5S3W4N2-F1
#
_entry.id   AF-A0A5S3W4N2-F1
#
_cell.length_a   1.000
_cell.length_b   1.000
_cell.length_c   1.000
_cell.angle_alpha   90.00
_cell.angle_beta   90.00
_cell.angle_gamma   90.00
#
_symmetry.space_group_name_H-M   'P 1'
#
loop_
_entity.id
_entity.type
_entity.pdbx_description
1 polymer ?
#
loop_
_entity_poly.entity_id
_entity_poly.type
_entity_poly.pdbx_seq_one_letter_code
_entity_poly.pdbx_strand_id
1 'polypeptide(L)' 'MLHTNNPIIKHKAGLLNLAEELGNVSRACKVMGVSRDTFYRYQELVDEGGIDALIEKN' A
#
# COMPACT_ATOMS: atom_id res chain seq x y z
N MET A 1 -2.95 4.77 9.40
CA MET A 1 -3.43 3.36 9.46
C MET A 1 -4.73 3.14 8.66
N LEU A 2 -4.60 2.46 7.52
CA LEU A 2 -5.69 2.09 6.60
C LEU A 2 -6.36 0.76 7.03
N HIS A 3 -7.69 0.71 7.09
CA HIS A 3 -8.45 -0.49 7.48
C HIS A 3 -9.36 -1.00 6.35
N THR A 4 -9.37 -2.32 6.11
CA THR A 4 -10.22 -2.97 5.09
C THR A 4 -10.45 -4.44 5.41
N ASN A 5 -11.64 -4.95 5.05
CA ASN A 5 -11.99 -6.37 5.15
C ASN A 5 -11.76 -7.14 3.83
N ASN A 6 -11.41 -6.46 2.74
CA ASN A 6 -11.14 -7.11 1.47
C ASN A 6 -9.69 -7.65 1.46
N PRO A 7 -9.48 -8.97 1.30
CA PRO A 7 -8.14 -9.57 1.35
C PRO A 7 -7.18 -9.02 0.28
N ILE A 8 -7.71 -8.58 -0.87
CA ILE A 8 -6.93 -7.98 -1.97
C ILE A 8 -6.37 -6.61 -1.53
N ILE A 9 -7.23 -5.79 -0.93
CA ILE A 9 -6.86 -4.45 -0.45
C ILE A 9 -5.95 -4.58 0.77
N LYS A 10 -6.16 -5.58 1.64
CA LYS A 10 -5.40 -5.77 2.88
C LYS A 10 -3.90 -5.86 2.65
N HIS A 11 -3.45 -6.57 1.60
CA HIS A 11 -2.03 -6.67 1.27
C HIS A 11 -1.46 -5.32 0.81
N LYS A 12 -2.20 -4.58 -0.02
CA LYS A 12 -1.78 -3.26 -0.55
C LYS A 12 -1.79 -2.18 0.53
N ALA A 13 -2.85 -2.11 1.32
CA ALA A 13 -2.95 -1.24 2.49
C ALA A 13 -1.90 -1.59 3.55
N GLY A 14 -1.58 -2.88 3.70
CA GLY A 14 -0.49 -3.36 4.57
C GLY A 14 0.87 -2.78 4.19
N LEU A 15 1.17 -2.64 2.90
CA LEU A 15 2.42 -2.01 2.43
C LEU A 15 2.52 -0.54 2.85
N LEU A 16 1.43 0.22 2.68
CA LEU A 16 1.39 1.64 3.04
C LEU A 16 1.52 1.82 4.55
N ASN A 17 0.78 1.04 5.33
CA ASN A 17 0.87 1.03 6.80
C ASN A 17 2.28 0.65 7.26
N LEU A 18 2.91 -0.37 6.66
CA LEU A 18 4.26 -0.79 7.03
C LEU A 18 5.30 0.30 6.76
N ALA A 19 5.16 1.06 5.66
CA ALA A 19 6.05 2.18 5.38
C ALA A 19 5.88 3.33 6.39
N GLU A 20 4.65 3.60 6.83
CA GLU A 20 4.31 4.58 7.88
C GLU A 20 4.94 4.15 9.22
N GLU A 21 4.76 2.88 9.63
CA GLU A 21 5.32 2.32 10.87
C GLU A 21 6.85 2.31 10.88
N LEU A 22 7.48 1.98 9.75
CA LEU A 22 8.94 1.95 9.63
C LEU A 22 9.57 3.33 9.38
N GLY A 23 8.77 4.33 9.02
CA GLY A 23 9.25 5.62 8.50
C GLY A 23 10.17 5.46 7.27
N ASN A 24 10.07 4.35 6.55
CA ASN A 24 11.00 4.00 5.47
C ASN A 24 10.34 3.12 4.40
N VAL A 25 10.02 3.76 3.26
CA VAL A 25 9.43 3.12 2.08
C VAL A 25 10.30 2.00 1.52
N SER A 26 11.61 2.22 1.42
CA SER A 26 12.53 1.22 0.82
C SER A 26 12.59 -0.06 1.64
N ARG A 27 12.58 0.06 2.97
CA ARG A 27 12.56 -1.09 3.87
C ARG A 27 11.23 -1.83 3.82
N ALA A 28 10.10 -1.11 3.82
CA ALA A 28 8.78 -1.71 3.68
C ALA A 28 8.64 -2.48 2.36
N CYS A 29 9.06 -1.87 1.24
CA CYS A 29 9.07 -2.50 -0.08
C CYS A 29 9.91 -3.77 -0.10
N LYS A 30 11.10 -3.75 0.50
CA LYS A 30 11.99 -4.92 0.60
C LYS A 30 11.38 -6.05 1.43
N VAL A 31 10.72 -5.72 2.55
CA VAL A 31 10.05 -6.72 3.42
C VAL A 31 8.87 -7.37 2.69
N MET A 32 8.10 -6.60 1.94
CA MET A 32 6.93 -7.10 1.22
C MET A 32 7.22 -7.65 -0.18
N GLY A 33 8.48 -7.59 -0.64
CA GLY A 33 8.87 -8.08 -1.96
C GLY A 33 8.24 -7.31 -3.12
N VAL A 34 7.95 -6.03 -2.92
CA VAL A 34 7.33 -5.14 -3.91
C VAL A 34 8.31 -4.05 -4.34
N SER A 35 8.11 -3.49 -5.53
CA SER A 35 8.92 -2.37 -6.01
C SER A 35 8.49 -1.06 -5.35
N ARG A 36 9.40 -0.07 -5.32
CA ARG A 36 9.07 1.29 -4.88
C ARG A 36 8.06 1.97 -5.82
N ASP A 37 8.09 1.62 -7.10
CA ASP A 37 7.12 2.12 -8.08
C ASP A 37 5.68 1.70 -7.71
N THR A 38 5.50 0.40 -7.38
CA THR A 38 4.22 -0.11 -6.88
C THR A 38 3.76 0.61 -5.62
N PHE A 39 4.67 0.95 -4.72
CA PHE A 39 4.35 1.73 -3.52
C PHE A 39 3.75 3.10 -3.88
N TYR A 40 4.44 3.89 -4.71
CA TYR A 40 3.97 5.23 -5.06
C TYR A 40 2.65 5.20 -5.82
N ARG A 41 2.45 4.19 -6.67
CA ARG A 41 1.18 4.01 -7.37
C ARG A 41 0.02 3.71 -6.41
N TYR A 42 0.25 2.92 -5.37
CA TYR A 42 -0.75 2.68 -4.34
C TYR A 42 -0.99 3.90 -3.46
N GLN A 43 0.05 4.68 -3.17
CA GLN A 43 -0.08 5.94 -2.44
C GLN A 43 -0.95 6.93 -3.21
N GLU A 44 -0.67 7.14 -4.50
CA GLU A 44 -1.44 8.01 -5.39
C GLU A 44 -2.91 7.58 -5.46
N LEU A 45 -3.19 6.29 -5.65
CA LEU A 45 -4.56 5.76 -5.65
C LEU A 45 -5.30 6.05 -4.33
N VAL A 46 -4.62 5.92 -3.19
CA VAL A 46 -5.23 6.22 -1.88
C VAL A 46 -5.44 7.72 -1.69
N ASP A 47 -4.53 8.56 -2.16
CA ASP A 47 -4.64 10.01 -2.06
C ASP A 47 -5.77 10.56 -2.96
N GLU A 48 -5.99 9.95 -4.12
CA GLU A 48 -7.03 10.37 -5.08
C GLU A 48 -8.42 9.78 -4.79
N GLY A 49 -8.48 8.50 -4.42
CA GLY A 49 -9.73 7.74 -4.35
C GLY A 49 -9.94 6.96 -3.05
N GLY A 50 -9.08 7.17 -2.05
CA GLY A 50 -9.13 6.46 -0.78
C GLY A 50 -8.74 4.98 -0.87
N ILE A 51 -8.95 4.25 0.22
CA ILE A 51 -8.55 2.83 0.35
C ILE A 51 -9.24 1.95 -0.69
N ASP A 52 -10.46 2.29 -1.10
CA ASP A 52 -11.24 1.50 -2.06
C ASP A 52 -10.67 1.59 -3.49
N ALA A 53 -9.88 2.62 -3.80
CA ALA A 53 -9.16 2.71 -5.08
C ALA A 53 -8.09 1.63 -5.25
N LEU A 54 -7.63 1.02 -4.15
CA LEU A 54 -6.69 -0.11 -4.19
C LEU A 54 -7.33 -1.42 -4.68
N ILE A 55 -8.63 -1.46 -4.98
CA ILE A 55 -9.32 -2.63 -5.54
C ILE A 55 -8.79 -2.98 -6.93
N GLU A 56 -8.26 -2.03 -7.70
CA GLU A 56 -7.86 -2.27 -9.09
C GLU A 56 -6.77 -3.34 -9.21
N LYS A 57 -7.09 -4.35 -10.02
CA LYS A 57 -6.31 -5.56 -10.23
C LYS A 57 -5.33 -5.29 -11.38
N ASN A 58 -4.05 -5.14 -11.07
CA ASN A 58 -2.96 -5.40 -12.02
C ASN A 58 -2.26 -6.68 -11.56
#